data_AF-A0A7V9PJC8-F1
#
_entry.id   AF-A0A7V9PJC8-F1
#
_cell.length_a   1.000
_cell.length_b   1.000
_cell.length_c   1.000
_cell.angle_alpha   90.00
_cell.angle_beta   90.00
_cell.angle_gamma   90.00
#
_symmetry.space_group_name_H-M   'P 1'
#
loop_
_entity.id
_entity.type
_entity.pdbx_description
1 polymer ?
#
loop_
_entity_poly.entity_id
_entity_poly.type
_entity_poly.pdbx_seq_one_letter_code
_entity_poly.pdbx_strand_id
1 'polypeptide(L)'
;PWLLRIVLNSARDLRRRRIVRRTEAVPESQASTTASPERETERALLRERLATALATLPERQRLAVTLFDAEGYPHAEIAAMLGVPEGTVRSDVFHARRALRKELAPFLEEVR
;
A
#
# COMPACT_ATOMS: atom_id res chain seq x y z
N PRO A 1 9.40 4.39 -4.73
CA PRO A 1 8.49 3.23 -4.98
C PRO A 1 7.02 3.63 -4.79
N TRP A 2 6.15 3.19 -5.69
CA TRP A 2 4.73 3.60 -5.71
C TRP A 2 3.95 2.96 -4.55
N LEU A 3 4.25 1.71 -4.24
CA LEU A 3 3.65 0.97 -3.11
C LEU A 3 3.95 1.66 -1.78
N LEU A 4 5.20 2.07 -1.55
CA LEU A 4 5.59 2.85 -0.37
C LEU A 4 4.83 4.18 -0.29
N ARG A 5 4.59 4.88 -1.41
CA ARG A 5 3.78 6.10 -1.42
C ARG A 5 2.32 5.84 -1.09
N ILE A 6 1.74 4.73 -1.56
CA ILE A 6 0.39 4.33 -1.15
C ILE A 6 0.34 4.08 0.35
N VAL A 7 1.23 3.23 0.87
CA VAL A 7 1.26 2.90 2.31
C VAL A 7 1.48 4.17 3.15
N LEU A 8 2.41 5.04 2.77
CA LEU A 8 2.70 6.29 3.48
C LEU A 8 1.56 7.31 3.38
N ASN A 9 0.90 7.44 2.22
CA ASN A 9 -0.22 8.35 2.04
C ASN A 9 -1.45 7.87 2.82
N SER A 10 -1.78 6.58 2.76
CA SER A 10 -2.86 5.98 3.56
C SER A 10 -2.61 6.20 5.06
N ALA A 11 -1.38 6.01 5.55
CA ALA A 11 -1.04 6.26 6.95
C ALA A 11 -1.19 7.75 7.37
N ARG A 12 -0.84 8.69 6.47
CA ARG A 12 -0.97 10.14 6.72
C ARG A 12 -2.43 10.60 6.77
N ASP A 13 -3.26 10.04 5.90
CA ASP A 13 -4.64 10.46 5.74
C ASP A 13 -5.54 9.89 6.86
N LEU A 14 -5.26 8.66 7.30
CA LEU A 14 -5.81 8.09 8.54
C LEU A 14 -5.41 8.91 9.79
N ARG A 15 -4.17 9.40 9.87
CA ARG A 15 -3.72 10.30 10.94
C ARG A 15 -4.49 11.62 10.95
N ARG A 16 -4.82 12.19 9.78
CA ARG A 16 -5.65 13.41 9.70
C ARG A 16 -7.04 13.19 10.29
N ARG A 17 -7.70 12.08 9.93
CA ARG A 17 -9.04 11.73 10.46
C ARG A 17 -9.06 11.56 11.97
N ARG A 18 -8.01 10.97 12.55
CA ARG A 18 -7.87 10.87 14.01
C ARG A 18 -7.75 12.23 14.68
N ILE A 19 -7.03 13.18 14.08
CA ILE A 19 -6.96 14.55 14.60
C ILE A 19 -8.35 15.19 14.54
N VAL A 20 -9.05 15.10 13.40
CA VAL A 20 -10.40 15.68 13.24
C VAL A 20 -11.41 15.07 14.23
N ARG A 21 -11.49 13.74 14.33
CA ARG A 21 -12.36 13.04 15.31
C ARG A 21 -12.01 13.36 16.77
N ARG A 22 -10.73 13.62 17.06
CA ARG A 22 -10.28 14.03 18.40
C ARG A 22 -10.63 15.49 18.68
N THR A 23 -10.69 16.36 17.67
CA THR A 23 -11.07 17.77 17.87
C THR A 23 -12.57 17.93 18.14
N GLU A 24 -13.41 17.00 17.69
CA GLU A 24 -14.84 16.93 18.06
C GLU A 24 -15.07 16.41 19.50
N ALA A 25 -14.03 15.87 20.16
CA ALA A 25 -14.08 15.36 21.53
C ALA A 25 -12.97 16.01 22.38
N VAL A 26 -13.27 17.13 23.06
CA VAL A 26 -12.35 17.83 23.97
C VAL A 26 -12.97 17.83 25.39
N PRO A 27 -12.21 17.69 26.51
CA PRO A 27 -10.76 17.84 26.69
C PRO A 27 -9.99 16.69 27.40
N GLU A 28 -8.66 16.78 27.21
CA GLU A 28 -7.58 16.52 28.19
C GLU A 28 -7.35 15.09 28.73
N SER A 29 -6.39 14.40 28.12
CA SER A 29 -5.28 13.78 28.86
C SER A 29 -4.20 13.28 27.89
N GLN A 30 -2.99 13.78 28.13
CA GLN A 30 -1.67 13.20 27.92
C GLN A 30 -1.35 12.52 26.57
N ALA A 31 -0.47 13.19 25.84
CA ALA A 31 0.32 12.62 24.76
C ALA A 31 1.25 11.52 25.30
N SER A 32 0.85 10.26 25.17
CA SER A 32 1.77 9.12 25.29
C SER A 32 2.22 8.66 23.92
N THR A 33 3.53 8.82 23.67
CA THR A 33 4.28 8.36 22.50
C THR A 33 4.50 6.85 22.56
N THR A 34 3.43 6.09 22.71
CA THR A 34 3.45 4.63 22.64
C THR A 34 2.61 4.23 21.44
N ALA A 35 2.99 3.15 20.75
CA ALA A 35 2.17 2.58 19.69
C ALA A 35 0.78 2.22 20.26
N SER A 36 -0.16 3.15 20.13
CA SER A 36 -1.59 2.99 20.43
C SER A 36 -2.04 1.63 19.86
N PRO A 37 -2.70 0.75 20.63
CA PRO A 37 -3.25 -0.52 20.11
C PRO A 37 -4.03 -0.32 18.81
N GLU A 38 -4.73 0.81 18.70
CA GLU A 38 -5.49 1.20 17.53
C GLU A 38 -4.60 1.40 16.27
N ARG A 39 -3.37 1.91 16.42
CA ARG A 39 -2.43 2.09 15.30
C ARG A 39 -1.94 0.75 14.76
N GLU A 40 -1.79 -0.26 15.63
CA GLU A 40 -1.39 -1.59 15.19
C GLU A 40 -2.54 -2.31 14.50
N THR A 41 -3.78 -2.19 15.03
CA THR A 41 -4.99 -2.69 14.38
C THR A 41 -5.20 -2.08 12.99
N GLU A 42 -5.04 -0.76 12.84
CA GLU A 42 -5.16 -0.08 11.55
C GLU A 42 -4.10 -0.55 10.53
N ARG A 43 -2.85 -0.73 10.99
CA ARG A 43 -1.78 -1.27 10.14
C ARG A 43 -2.04 -2.71 9.74
N ALA A 44 -2.58 -3.54 10.63
CA ALA A 44 -2.96 -4.91 10.32
C ALA A 44 -4.05 -4.95 9.25
N LEU A 45 -5.10 -4.14 9.37
CA LEU A 45 -6.17 -4.03 8.37
C LEU A 45 -5.65 -3.57 7.00
N LEU A 46 -4.74 -2.59 6.96
CA LEU A 46 -4.14 -2.15 5.69
C LEU A 46 -3.28 -3.25 5.04
N ARG A 47 -2.51 -3.99 5.86
CA ARG A 47 -1.69 -5.12 5.38
C ARG A 47 -2.56 -6.25 4.82
N GLU A 48 -3.62 -6.61 5.53
CA GLU A 48 -4.57 -7.65 5.10
C GLU A 48 -5.18 -7.29 3.74
N ARG A 49 -5.70 -6.06 3.60
CA ARG A 49 -6.27 -5.58 2.35
C ARG A 49 -5.26 -5.53 1.20
N LEU A 50 -4.02 -5.10 1.46
CA LEU A 50 -2.95 -5.13 0.46
C LEU A 50 -2.64 -6.57 0.03
N ALA A 51 -2.60 -7.52 0.98
CA ALA A 51 -2.39 -8.93 0.68
C ALA A 51 -3.53 -9.49 -0.18
N THR A 52 -4.79 -9.18 0.15
CA THR A 52 -5.95 -9.56 -0.66
C THR A 52 -5.88 -8.97 -2.06
N ALA A 53 -5.56 -7.68 -2.19
CA ALA A 53 -5.46 -7.01 -3.48
C ALA A 53 -4.30 -7.55 -4.33
N LEU A 54 -3.17 -7.92 -3.72
CA LEU A 54 -2.07 -8.59 -4.43
C LEU A 54 -2.50 -9.99 -4.90
N ALA A 55 -3.30 -10.70 -4.10
CA ALA A 55 -3.79 -12.03 -4.42
C ALA A 55 -4.75 -12.07 -5.62
N THR A 56 -5.40 -10.96 -5.99
CA THR A 56 -6.23 -10.88 -7.20
C THR A 56 -5.43 -10.73 -8.49
N LEU A 57 -4.15 -10.36 -8.40
CA LEU A 57 -3.30 -10.19 -9.57
C LEU A 57 -2.88 -11.54 -10.16
N PRO A 58 -2.73 -11.64 -11.49
CA PRO A 58 -1.99 -12.71 -12.13
C PRO A 58 -0.60 -12.84 -11.52
N GLU A 59 -0.11 -14.08 -11.38
CA GLU A 59 1.14 -14.39 -10.68
C GLU A 59 2.33 -13.55 -11.16
N ARG A 60 2.52 -13.45 -12.49
CA ARG A 60 3.64 -12.68 -13.05
C ARG A 60 3.56 -11.19 -12.73
N GLN A 61 2.35 -10.61 -12.74
CA GLN A 61 2.12 -9.21 -12.37
C GLN A 61 2.38 -8.97 -10.88
N ARG A 62 1.96 -9.91 -10.03
CA ARG A 62 2.22 -9.90 -8.59
C ARG A 62 3.72 -9.96 -8.29
N LEU A 63 4.45 -10.87 -8.94
CA LEU A 63 5.88 -11.01 -8.80
C LEU A 63 6.62 -9.75 -9.28
N ALA A 64 6.28 -9.27 -10.48
CA ALA A 64 6.92 -8.09 -11.06
C ALA A 64 6.74 -6.84 -10.19
N VAL A 65 5.52 -6.57 -9.69
CA VAL A 65 5.29 -5.41 -8.82
C VAL A 65 5.91 -5.57 -7.44
N THR A 66 5.98 -6.78 -6.89
CA THR A 66 6.61 -7.03 -5.58
C THR A 66 8.11 -6.82 -5.67
N LEU A 67 8.77 -7.45 -6.63
CA LEU A 67 10.21 -7.30 -6.84
C LEU A 67 10.60 -5.85 -7.16
N PHE A 68 9.77 -5.15 -7.92
CA PHE A 68 10.07 -3.76 -8.29
C PHE A 68 9.76 -2.76 -7.15
N ASP A 69 8.53 -2.76 -6.62
CA ASP A 69 8.07 -1.71 -5.70
C ASP A 69 8.36 -2.01 -4.21
N ALA A 70 8.47 -3.29 -3.82
CA ALA A 70 8.77 -3.67 -2.44
C ALA A 70 10.27 -3.95 -2.24
N GLU A 71 10.87 -4.75 -3.12
CA GLU A 71 12.28 -5.15 -3.01
C GLU A 71 13.24 -4.19 -3.72
N GLY A 72 12.76 -3.41 -4.69
CA GLY A 72 13.55 -2.37 -5.34
C GLY A 72 14.43 -2.84 -6.50
N TYR A 73 14.23 -4.06 -7.01
CA TYR A 73 14.98 -4.58 -8.16
C TYR A 73 14.72 -3.76 -9.44
N PRO A 74 15.73 -3.54 -10.29
CA PRO A 74 15.54 -2.92 -11.59
C PRO A 74 14.82 -3.89 -12.56
N HIS A 75 14.12 -3.34 -13.55
CA HIS A 75 13.35 -4.13 -14.52
C HIS A 75 14.19 -5.19 -15.24
N ALA A 76 15.46 -4.89 -15.55
CA ALA A 76 16.36 -5.82 -16.21
C ALA A 76 16.71 -7.05 -15.36
N GLU A 77 16.90 -6.88 -14.05
CA GLU A 77 17.16 -8.00 -13.13
C GLU A 77 15.91 -8.86 -12.95
N ILE A 78 14.74 -8.22 -12.82
CA ILE A 78 13.45 -8.93 -12.74
C ILE A 78 13.20 -9.72 -14.03
N ALA A 79 13.52 -9.14 -15.19
CA ALA A 79 13.39 -9.80 -16.49
C ALA A 79 14.24 -11.09 -16.55
N ALA A 80 15.48 -11.02 -16.07
CA ALA A 80 16.36 -12.18 -15.96
C ALA A 80 15.83 -13.23 -14.97
N MET A 81 15.32 -12.82 -13.80
CA MET A 81 14.75 -13.72 -12.79
C MET A 81 13.50 -14.44 -13.28
N LEU A 82 12.64 -13.76 -14.04
CA LEU A 82 11.36 -14.27 -14.52
C LEU A 82 11.44 -14.91 -15.92
N GLY A 83 12.58 -14.82 -16.59
CA GLY A 83 12.77 -15.37 -17.94
C GLY A 83 11.90 -14.69 -19.01
N VAL A 84 11.64 -13.38 -18.88
CA VAL A 84 10.79 -12.61 -19.80
C VAL A 84 11.50 -11.34 -20.30
N PRO A 85 11.08 -10.74 -21.42
CA PRO A 85 11.63 -9.46 -21.87
C PRO A 85 11.42 -8.33 -20.86
N GLU A 86 12.37 -7.39 -20.77
CA GLU A 86 12.25 -6.21 -19.87
C GLU A 86 10.98 -5.39 -20.15
N GLY A 87 10.59 -5.28 -21.43
CA GLY A 87 9.33 -4.63 -21.82
C GLY A 87 8.10 -5.30 -21.20
N THR A 88 8.11 -6.63 -21.07
CA THR A 88 7.05 -7.39 -20.41
C THR A 88 6.98 -7.07 -18.93
N VAL A 89 8.13 -7.00 -18.24
CA VAL A 89 8.18 -6.59 -16.83
C VAL A 89 7.58 -5.19 -16.64
N ARG A 90 7.95 -4.23 -17.50
CA ARG A 90 7.38 -2.86 -17.45
C ARG A 90 5.86 -2.88 -17.61
N SER A 91 5.34 -3.65 -18.57
CA SER A 91 3.90 -3.79 -18.78
C SER A 91 3.21 -4.48 -17.59
N ASP A 92 3.81 -5.53 -17.03
CA ASP A 92 3.27 -6.25 -15.88
C ASP A 92 3.20 -5.37 -14.63
N VAL A 93 4.26 -4.60 -14.34
CA VAL A 93 4.26 -3.61 -13.24
C VAL A 93 3.18 -2.55 -13.48
N PHE A 94 3.02 -2.07 -14.71
CA PHE A 94 1.98 -1.08 -15.04
C PHE A 94 0.57 -1.65 -14.79
N HIS A 95 0.27 -2.84 -15.29
CA HIS A 95 -1.03 -3.49 -15.13
C HIS A 95 -1.31 -3.83 -13.66
N ALA A 96 -0.32 -4.36 -12.95
CA ALA A 96 -0.41 -4.62 -11.51
C ALA A 96 -0.80 -3.36 -10.74
N ARG A 97 -0.09 -2.25 -10.95
CA ARG A 97 -0.39 -0.97 -10.29
C ARG A 97 -1.79 -0.45 -10.62
N ARG A 98 -2.23 -0.59 -11.88
CA ARG A 98 -3.57 -0.16 -12.30
C ARG A 98 -4.65 -0.98 -11.60
N ALA A 99 -4.49 -2.30 -11.52
CA ALA A 99 -5.40 -3.18 -10.82
C ALA A 99 -5.42 -2.87 -9.31
N LEU A 100 -4.26 -2.77 -8.67
CA LEU A 100 -4.15 -2.42 -7.25
C LEU A 100 -4.78 -1.06 -6.92
N ARG A 101 -4.63 -0.04 -7.78
CA ARG A 101 -5.33 1.25 -7.59
C ARG A 101 -6.84 1.07 -7.57
N LYS A 102 -7.37 0.26 -8.47
CA LYS A 102 -8.81 0.05 -8.59
C LYS A 102 -9.35 -0.69 -7.36
N GLU A 103 -8.67 -1.76 -6.94
CA GLU A 103 -9.06 -2.55 -5.76
C GLU A 103 -8.95 -1.75 -4.46
N LEU A 104 -7.95 -0.87 -4.36
CA LEU A 104 -7.73 -0.04 -3.18
C LEU A 104 -8.48 1.31 -3.24
N ALA A 105 -9.06 1.68 -4.38
CA ALA A 105 -9.75 2.96 -4.56
C ALA A 105 -10.86 3.21 -3.53
N PRO A 106 -11.74 2.23 -3.22
CA PRO A 106 -12.78 2.43 -2.20
C PRO A 106 -12.19 2.87 -0.85
N PHE A 107 -11.02 2.35 -0.48
CA PHE A 107 -10.34 2.74 0.75
C PHE A 107 -9.62 4.07 0.65
N LEU A 108 -9.10 4.41 -0.53
CA LEU A 108 -8.50 5.72 -0.75
C LEU A 108 -9.56 6.84 -0.76
N GLU A 109 -10.79 6.52 -1.17
CA GLU A 109 -11.93 7.45 -1.17
C GLU A 109 -12.66 7.49 0.18
N GLU A 110 -12.88 6.34 0.82
CA GLU A 110 -13.40 6.27 2.20
C GLU A 110 -12.50 6.96 3.21
N VAL A 111 -11.22 7.19 2.88
CA VAL A 111 -10.23 7.88 3.69
C VAL A 111 -10.07 9.37 3.32
N ARG A 112 -10.60 9.80 2.17
CA ARG A 112 -10.56 11.20 1.71
C ARG A 112 -11.65 12.07 2.32
#